data_AF-A0A1R0MFT7-F1
#
_entry.id   AF-A0A1R0MFT7-F1
#
_cell.length_a   1.000
_cell.length_b   1.000
_cell.length_c   1.000
_cell.angle_alpha   90.00
_cell.angle_beta   90.00
_cell.angle_gamma   90.00
#
_symmetry.space_group_name_H-M   'P 1'
#
loop_
_entity.id
_entity.type
_entity.pdbx_description
1 polymer ?
#
loop_
_entity_poly.entity_id
_entity_poly.type
_entity_poly.pdbx_seq_one_letter_code
_entity_poly.pdbx_strand_id
1 'polypeptide(L)'
;MFIRKAIAGAPAASAILLACLAGGASQAQNLVPADAAATCTVSPAIFQSWFLFDRVTPNGVVTPANSVKFNHDTVNPPASNKTINCNFYQWSQRMFLWLTSSPMRLFGGNGTVMDSVAFYSVLNSDDGKARCLVNRELGVNTCGGKPASLFSIRVNKPRFDKTDAVDKDSGVTQADGSGPQQADGAALMGRGGKMVYYTILVNDVYAFFASASGTKNPRLRFPTTQAELDKVLAWAKQHHHRVPDADALALELKASWVEADGLDTNRYITTVGEIPVFDTRDPQKWVQTGSRQALLALVGLHVVGSAAGHPEMIWATFEHDSNSPNGAYSYINAQGATVAVPQEVPKGMLFSANGATGPFNVQHMYVDPDASPLTVRASSGQTVSPSDTLRTFPWGVSAALPIQPAQSAAQANSEVISINNSVRSLLKQGDTRRNYLLIGATWTNGGNDPYNPFQAAGGNNQPNHVGGNALANSTMETYVTLGNKLYNCFSCHNAGKATDTNAKATVGVSHIYESIKPFTDPQLNRLWEGVLAK
;
A
#
# COMPACT_ATOMS: atom_id res chain seq x y z
N MET A 1 -40.20 78.25 12.31
CA MET A 1 -40.45 76.81 12.51
C MET A 1 -39.30 76.05 11.86
N PHE A 2 -38.47 75.45 12.71
CA PHE A 2 -37.39 74.45 12.54
C PHE A 2 -37.04 73.91 11.13
N ILE A 3 -35.82 73.51 10.76
CA ILE A 3 -34.40 73.72 11.15
C ILE A 3 -33.58 72.79 10.20
N ARG A 4 -32.45 73.29 9.68
CA ARG A 4 -31.13 72.63 9.41
C ARG A 4 -30.96 71.29 8.64
N LYS A 5 -29.92 71.39 7.78
CA LYS A 5 -28.71 70.54 7.61
C LYS A 5 -28.73 69.35 6.63
N ALA A 6 -27.87 69.51 5.62
CA ALA A 6 -27.27 68.47 4.79
C ALA A 6 -26.26 67.61 5.57
N ILE A 7 -26.14 66.32 5.22
CA ILE A 7 -24.88 65.54 5.19
C ILE A 7 -24.98 64.47 4.08
N ALA A 8 -23.89 64.33 3.32
CA ALA A 8 -23.67 63.36 2.24
C ALA A 8 -23.55 61.90 2.73
N GLY A 9 -23.87 60.93 1.86
CA GLY A 9 -23.60 59.51 2.07
C GLY A 9 -23.68 58.73 0.76
N ALA A 10 -22.56 58.16 0.32
CA ALA A 10 -22.44 57.32 -0.87
C ALA A 10 -23.19 55.98 -0.71
N PRO A 11 -23.75 55.39 -1.79
CA PRO A 11 -24.25 54.02 -1.73
C PRO A 11 -23.12 53.03 -2.01
N ALA A 12 -22.77 52.25 -0.99
CA ALA A 12 -21.99 51.02 -1.13
C ALA A 12 -22.82 49.96 -1.86
N ALA A 13 -22.30 49.43 -2.97
CA ALA A 13 -22.88 48.29 -3.66
C ALA A 13 -22.53 47.00 -2.89
N SER A 14 -23.49 46.43 -2.17
CA SER A 14 -23.39 45.08 -1.63
C SER A 14 -23.70 44.07 -2.73
N ALA A 15 -22.66 43.40 -3.23
CA ALA A 15 -22.82 42.20 -4.05
C ALA A 15 -23.30 41.04 -3.16
N ILE A 16 -24.56 40.65 -3.29
CA ILE A 16 -25.09 39.42 -2.71
C ILE A 16 -24.56 38.25 -3.56
N LEU A 17 -23.54 37.56 -3.06
CA LEU A 17 -23.12 36.27 -3.63
C LEU A 17 -24.18 35.22 -3.26
N LEU A 18 -25.00 34.82 -4.23
CA LEU A 18 -25.89 33.66 -4.12
C LEU A 18 -25.02 32.39 -4.09
N ALA A 19 -24.71 31.89 -2.90
CA ALA A 19 -24.12 30.56 -2.74
C ALA A 19 -25.18 29.50 -3.04
N CYS A 20 -25.10 28.87 -4.20
CA CYS A 20 -25.85 27.64 -4.48
C CYS A 20 -25.32 26.53 -3.57
N LEU A 21 -26.08 26.18 -2.53
CA LEU A 21 -25.85 25.02 -1.69
C LEU A 21 -26.24 23.75 -2.48
N ALA A 22 -25.28 23.17 -3.20
CA ALA A 22 -25.32 21.76 -3.54
C ALA A 22 -24.87 20.97 -2.30
N GLY A 23 -25.83 20.47 -1.53
CA GLY A 23 -25.59 19.62 -0.36
C GLY A 23 -25.10 18.23 -0.75
N GLY A 24 -23.83 18.13 -1.13
CA GLY A 24 -23.04 16.92 -1.00
C GLY A 24 -22.17 17.05 0.25
N ALA A 25 -22.11 16.00 1.09
CA ALA A 25 -21.16 15.98 2.20
C ALA A 25 -19.74 15.99 1.63
N SER A 26 -19.11 17.17 1.56
CA SER A 26 -17.70 17.31 1.20
C SER A 26 -16.85 16.57 2.22
N GLN A 27 -16.38 15.37 1.88
CA GLN A 27 -15.32 14.71 2.65
C GLN A 27 -14.09 15.63 2.65
N ALA A 28 -13.51 15.91 3.82
CA ALA A 28 -12.27 16.68 3.85
C ALA A 28 -11.10 15.79 3.38
N GLN A 29 -10.05 16.44 2.90
CA GLN A 29 -8.91 15.82 2.26
C GLN A 29 -7.65 16.28 2.99
N ASN A 30 -6.69 15.39 3.17
CA ASN A 30 -5.35 15.76 3.61
C ASN A 30 -4.76 16.72 2.57
N LEU A 31 -4.36 17.90 3.03
CA LEU A 31 -3.74 18.91 2.17
C LEU A 31 -2.26 18.60 2.00
N VAL A 32 -1.80 18.60 0.76
CA VAL A 32 -0.37 18.50 0.42
C VAL A 32 0.16 19.93 0.34
N PRO A 33 1.19 20.32 1.13
CA PRO A 33 1.72 21.69 1.10
C PRO A 33 2.17 22.09 -0.30
N ALA A 34 1.52 23.08 -0.91
CA ALA A 34 1.76 23.47 -2.29
C ALA A 34 3.07 24.25 -2.49
N ASP A 35 3.59 24.85 -1.41
CA ASP A 35 4.83 25.63 -1.38
C ASP A 35 6.05 24.79 -0.97
N ALA A 36 5.93 23.46 -0.87
CA ALA A 36 7.07 22.60 -0.62
C ALA A 36 8.15 22.74 -1.71
N ALA A 37 9.41 22.65 -1.32
CA ALA A 37 10.54 22.71 -2.24
C ALA A 37 10.41 21.64 -3.35
N ALA A 38 10.78 22.01 -4.57
CA ALA A 38 10.74 21.13 -5.74
C ALA A 38 11.90 20.09 -5.74
N THR A 39 12.07 19.35 -4.64
CA THR A 39 13.20 18.45 -4.39
C THR A 39 13.09 17.12 -5.15
N CYS A 40 11.89 16.68 -5.53
CA CYS A 40 11.69 15.52 -6.38
C CYS A 40 10.46 15.73 -7.27
N THR A 41 10.69 15.87 -8.58
CA THR A 41 9.64 16.17 -9.55
C THR A 41 9.76 15.30 -10.79
N VAL A 42 8.66 15.19 -11.53
CA VAL A 42 8.59 14.56 -12.85
C VAL A 42 8.37 15.66 -13.87
N SER A 43 9.14 15.67 -14.95
CA SER A 43 8.88 16.60 -16.05
C SER A 43 7.60 16.20 -16.80
N PRO A 44 6.87 17.14 -17.42
CA PRO A 44 5.69 16.81 -18.22
C PRO A 44 5.95 15.75 -19.29
N ALA A 45 7.12 15.79 -19.95
CA ALA A 45 7.49 14.83 -20.98
C ALA A 45 7.72 13.41 -20.42
N ILE A 46 8.41 13.28 -19.28
CA ILE A 46 8.60 11.99 -18.61
C ILE A 46 7.24 11.46 -18.13
N PHE A 47 6.41 12.31 -17.53
CA PHE A 47 5.10 11.89 -17.05
C PHE A 47 4.18 11.45 -18.19
N GLN A 48 4.21 12.18 -19.31
CA GLN A 48 3.45 11.85 -20.51
C GLN A 48 3.83 10.46 -21.05
N SER A 49 5.12 10.11 -21.03
CA SER A 49 5.59 8.79 -21.48
C SER A 49 5.23 7.61 -20.57
N TRP A 50 4.64 7.88 -19.39
CA TRP A 50 4.07 6.82 -18.56
C TRP A 50 2.74 6.33 -19.15
N PHE A 51 2.00 7.17 -19.86
CA PHE A 51 0.70 6.84 -20.42
C PHE A 51 0.80 6.12 -21.75
N LEU A 52 -0.13 5.22 -22.02
CA LEU A 52 -0.24 4.56 -23.32
C LEU A 52 -0.39 5.62 -24.43
N PHE A 53 0.38 5.47 -25.51
CA PHE A 53 0.46 6.42 -26.63
C PHE A 53 0.94 7.83 -26.23
N ASP A 54 1.69 7.95 -25.14
CA ASP A 54 2.20 9.21 -24.63
C ASP A 54 1.08 10.25 -24.47
N ARG A 55 -0.10 9.85 -23.97
CA ARG A 55 -1.25 10.75 -23.86
C ARG A 55 -1.92 10.70 -22.49
N VAL A 56 -1.70 11.76 -21.72
CA VAL A 56 -2.35 11.93 -20.41
C VAL A 56 -3.85 12.19 -20.60
N THR A 57 -4.67 11.28 -20.12
CA THR A 57 -6.13 11.38 -20.08
C THR A 57 -6.65 11.05 -18.67
N PRO A 58 -7.81 11.59 -18.24
CA PRO A 58 -8.40 11.21 -16.95
C PRO A 58 -8.60 9.70 -16.88
N ASN A 59 -8.09 9.07 -15.82
CA ASN A 59 -8.12 7.61 -15.62
C ASN A 59 -7.50 6.81 -16.79
N GLY A 60 -6.62 7.45 -17.57
CA GLY A 60 -5.98 6.85 -18.74
C GLY A 60 -5.09 5.67 -18.39
N VAL A 61 -4.92 4.77 -19.36
CA VAL A 61 -4.03 3.61 -19.30
C VAL A 61 -2.59 4.06 -19.13
N VAL A 62 -1.91 3.50 -18.13
CA VAL A 62 -0.50 3.74 -17.84
C VAL A 62 0.26 2.44 -18.08
N THR A 63 1.53 2.53 -18.46
CA THR A 63 2.42 1.37 -18.62
C THR A 63 3.29 1.19 -17.38
N PRO A 64 3.65 -0.04 -16.99
CA PRO A 64 4.47 -0.27 -15.80
C PRO A 64 5.82 0.42 -15.93
N ALA A 65 6.43 0.76 -14.79
CA ALA A 65 7.84 1.14 -14.80
C ALA A 65 8.69 -0.04 -15.28
N ASN A 66 9.70 0.21 -16.12
CA ASN A 66 10.65 -0.83 -16.49
C ASN A 66 11.62 -1.03 -15.32
N SER A 67 11.29 -2.00 -14.46
CA SER A 67 12.05 -2.35 -13.27
C SER A 67 13.37 -3.04 -13.61
N VAL A 68 13.46 -3.70 -14.78
CA VAL A 68 14.71 -4.33 -15.27
C VAL A 68 15.79 -3.31 -15.63
N LYS A 69 15.36 -2.15 -16.13
CA LYS A 69 16.20 -0.99 -16.47
C LYS A 69 16.07 0.12 -15.44
N PHE A 70 15.61 -0.22 -14.23
CA PHE A 70 15.49 0.76 -13.15
C PHE A 70 16.86 1.37 -12.91
N ASN A 71 16.91 2.71 -12.97
CA ASN A 71 18.14 3.40 -12.68
C ASN A 71 18.12 3.87 -11.22
N HIS A 72 18.83 3.14 -10.36
CA HIS A 72 19.06 3.53 -8.98
C HIS A 72 20.22 4.52 -8.80
N ASP A 73 20.82 5.02 -9.92
CA ASP A 73 22.07 5.80 -9.95
C ASP A 73 22.10 6.84 -8.83
N THR A 74 22.94 6.48 -7.88
CA THR A 74 23.50 7.28 -6.81
C THR A 74 24.41 8.31 -7.46
N VAL A 75 23.91 9.54 -7.69
CA VAL A 75 24.83 10.63 -8.05
C VAL A 75 25.72 10.90 -6.84
N ASN A 76 26.97 10.44 -6.90
CA ASN A 76 28.05 10.81 -5.98
C ASN A 76 29.31 11.18 -6.79
N PRO A 77 29.88 12.40 -6.67
CA PRO A 77 29.46 13.44 -5.74
C PRO A 77 28.12 14.04 -6.16
N PRO A 78 27.25 14.40 -5.20
CA PRO A 78 26.03 15.13 -5.50
C PRO A 78 26.43 16.37 -6.30
N ALA A 79 25.94 16.51 -7.53
CA ALA A 79 25.61 17.85 -7.96
C ALA A 79 24.70 18.38 -6.85
N SER A 80 25.10 19.48 -6.20
CA SER A 80 24.62 19.98 -4.91
C SER A 80 23.11 20.26 -4.79
N ASN A 81 22.30 19.78 -5.73
CA ASN A 81 20.84 19.97 -5.83
C ASN A 81 20.08 18.78 -6.48
N LYS A 82 20.65 17.58 -6.66
CA LYS A 82 19.91 16.40 -7.19
C LYS A 82 19.73 15.34 -6.10
N THR A 83 18.48 15.10 -5.70
CA THR A 83 18.08 14.22 -4.60
C THR A 83 18.31 12.74 -4.92
N ILE A 84 18.85 12.02 -3.93
CA ILE A 84 19.33 10.63 -4.00
C ILE A 84 18.17 9.60 -4.10
N ASN A 85 16.91 10.03 -3.89
CA ASN A 85 15.75 9.14 -3.75
C ASN A 85 14.70 9.25 -4.87
N CYS A 86 14.80 10.25 -5.74
CA CYS A 86 13.65 10.63 -6.56
C CYS A 86 13.18 9.53 -7.53
N ASN A 87 14.12 8.75 -8.08
CA ASN A 87 13.78 7.64 -8.98
C ASN A 87 12.92 6.56 -8.30
N PHE A 88 13.13 6.29 -7.00
CA PHE A 88 12.30 5.35 -6.23
C PHE A 88 10.87 5.86 -6.07
N TYR A 89 10.70 7.16 -5.79
CA TYR A 89 9.37 7.75 -5.68
C TYR A 89 8.67 7.88 -7.05
N GLN A 90 9.41 8.17 -8.13
CA GLN A 90 8.86 8.16 -9.50
C GLN A 90 8.43 6.76 -9.92
N TRP A 91 9.24 5.74 -9.63
CA TRP A 91 8.89 4.33 -9.83
C TRP A 91 7.60 4.00 -9.06
N SER A 92 7.53 4.38 -7.79
CA SER A 92 6.36 4.14 -6.93
C SER A 92 5.09 4.75 -7.51
N GLN A 93 5.15 6.04 -7.90
CA GLN A 93 4.01 6.74 -8.50
C GLN A 93 3.59 6.12 -9.83
N ARG A 94 4.53 5.80 -10.72
CA ARG A 94 4.20 5.15 -11.99
C ARG A 94 3.56 3.78 -11.78
N MET A 95 4.08 2.98 -10.86
CA MET A 95 3.50 1.67 -10.53
C MET A 95 2.08 1.82 -9.97
N PHE A 96 1.84 2.74 -9.04
CA PHE A 96 0.48 3.02 -8.54
C PHE A 96 -0.46 3.42 -9.69
N LEU A 97 -0.05 4.33 -10.57
CA LEU A 97 -0.88 4.76 -11.68
C LEU A 97 -1.17 3.64 -12.69
N TRP A 98 -0.22 2.75 -12.95
CA TRP A 98 -0.40 1.57 -13.81
C TRP A 98 -1.34 0.55 -13.17
N LEU A 99 -1.06 0.12 -11.94
CA LEU A 99 -1.85 -0.86 -11.19
C LEU A 99 -3.33 -0.47 -11.10
N THR A 100 -3.60 0.83 -11.02
CA THR A 100 -4.95 1.38 -10.84
C THR A 100 -5.58 1.89 -12.15
N SER A 101 -4.87 1.78 -13.28
CA SER A 101 -5.43 2.07 -14.60
C SER A 101 -6.22 0.88 -15.14
N SER A 102 -7.08 1.11 -16.14
CA SER A 102 -7.71 0.00 -16.86
C SER A 102 -6.65 -0.86 -17.56
N PRO A 103 -6.75 -2.19 -17.51
CA PRO A 103 -5.85 -3.05 -18.27
C PRO A 103 -6.02 -2.78 -19.76
N MET A 104 -4.95 -2.96 -20.54
CA MET A 104 -5.10 -2.93 -21.99
C MET A 104 -6.08 -4.04 -22.41
N ARG A 105 -7.00 -3.74 -23.34
CA ARG A 105 -8.08 -4.66 -23.77
C ARG A 105 -7.59 -6.05 -24.19
N LEU A 106 -6.33 -6.18 -24.59
CA LEU A 106 -5.69 -7.45 -24.96
C LEU A 106 -5.49 -8.42 -23.78
N PHE A 107 -5.75 -8.00 -22.54
CA PHE A 107 -5.46 -8.77 -21.31
C PHE A 107 -6.70 -9.11 -20.48
N GLY A 108 -7.92 -8.85 -20.97
CA GLY A 108 -9.18 -9.06 -20.23
C GLY A 108 -9.36 -8.10 -19.04
N GLY A 109 -10.48 -8.24 -18.30
CA GLY A 109 -10.80 -7.44 -17.11
C GLY A 109 -11.62 -6.16 -17.35
N ASN A 110 -12.70 -5.99 -16.56
CA ASN A 110 -13.57 -4.79 -16.54
C ASN A 110 -13.23 -3.80 -15.41
N GLY A 111 -12.00 -3.86 -14.87
CA GLY A 111 -11.59 -3.12 -13.68
C GLY A 111 -10.21 -2.47 -13.82
N THR A 112 -9.36 -2.69 -12.81
CA THR A 112 -7.98 -2.20 -12.79
C THR A 112 -7.01 -3.25 -13.30
N VAL A 113 -5.74 -2.89 -13.54
CA VAL A 113 -4.67 -3.86 -13.83
C VAL A 113 -4.56 -4.92 -12.72
N MET A 114 -4.80 -4.55 -11.45
CA MET A 114 -4.84 -5.51 -10.33
C MET A 114 -5.96 -6.57 -10.47
N ASP A 115 -7.03 -6.27 -11.23
CA ASP A 115 -8.12 -7.21 -11.50
C ASP A 115 -7.89 -8.04 -12.78
N SER A 116 -6.80 -7.79 -13.51
CA SER A 116 -6.51 -8.45 -14.79
C SER A 116 -5.92 -9.85 -14.63
N VAL A 117 -5.77 -10.56 -15.74
CA VAL A 117 -5.13 -11.89 -15.76
C VAL A 117 -3.66 -11.86 -15.32
N ALA A 118 -2.99 -10.71 -15.32
CA ALA A 118 -1.59 -10.59 -14.90
C ALA A 118 -1.40 -10.71 -13.38
N PHE A 119 -2.48 -10.65 -12.59
CA PHE A 119 -2.44 -10.69 -11.13
C PHE A 119 -3.18 -11.89 -10.56
N TYR A 120 -2.63 -12.41 -9.47
CA TYR A 120 -3.17 -13.53 -8.71
C TYR A 120 -3.40 -13.10 -7.28
N SER A 121 -4.61 -13.30 -6.78
CA SER A 121 -4.89 -13.18 -5.35
C SER A 121 -4.23 -14.33 -4.60
N VAL A 122 -3.72 -14.05 -3.40
CA VAL A 122 -3.04 -15.02 -2.54
C VAL A 122 -3.94 -15.39 -1.38
N LEU A 123 -4.48 -16.61 -1.39
CA LEU A 123 -5.41 -17.11 -0.36
C LEU A 123 -4.81 -18.28 0.41
N ASN A 124 -5.28 -18.54 1.63
CA ASN A 124 -4.96 -19.81 2.31
C ASN A 124 -5.65 -20.98 1.59
N SER A 125 -5.00 -22.14 1.56
CA SER A 125 -5.66 -23.41 1.26
C SER A 125 -6.66 -23.78 2.35
N ASP A 126 -7.62 -24.66 2.03
CA ASP A 126 -8.65 -25.10 2.97
C ASP A 126 -8.08 -25.79 4.22
N ASP A 127 -6.96 -26.51 4.07
CA ASP A 127 -6.23 -27.13 5.19
C ASP A 127 -5.33 -26.13 5.94
N GLY A 128 -5.25 -24.89 5.46
CA GLY A 128 -4.41 -23.83 5.99
C GLY A 128 -2.92 -24.05 5.82
N LYS A 129 -2.44 -25.08 5.08
CA LYS A 129 -1.01 -25.44 5.00
C LYS A 129 -0.24 -24.78 3.86
N ALA A 130 -0.94 -24.12 2.94
CA ALA A 130 -0.33 -23.49 1.77
C ALA A 130 -1.06 -22.19 1.40
N ARG A 131 -0.44 -21.44 0.48
CA ARG A 131 -1.03 -20.28 -0.19
C ARG A 131 -1.35 -20.60 -1.63
N CYS A 132 -2.61 -20.42 -2.00
CA CYS A 132 -3.15 -20.63 -3.32
C CYS A 132 -3.06 -19.33 -4.11
N LEU A 133 -2.58 -19.44 -5.35
CA LEU A 133 -2.65 -18.34 -6.32
C LEU A 133 -3.96 -18.47 -7.07
N VAL A 134 -4.80 -17.44 -7.01
CA VAL A 134 -6.13 -17.40 -7.63
C VAL A 134 -6.14 -16.34 -8.72
N ASN A 135 -6.36 -16.74 -9.96
CA ASN A 135 -6.65 -15.81 -11.04
C ASN A 135 -8.15 -15.60 -11.13
N ARG A 136 -8.60 -14.38 -10.82
CA ARG A 136 -10.02 -14.04 -10.73
C ARG A 136 -10.70 -14.08 -12.09
N GLU A 137 -10.09 -13.48 -13.10
CA GLU A 137 -10.65 -13.36 -14.44
C GLU A 137 -10.81 -14.73 -15.11
N LEU A 138 -9.87 -15.63 -14.85
CA LEU A 138 -9.90 -16.99 -15.40
C LEU A 138 -10.68 -17.98 -14.52
N GLY A 139 -10.98 -17.61 -13.27
CA GLY A 139 -11.63 -18.50 -12.31
C GLY A 139 -10.80 -19.73 -11.93
N VAL A 140 -9.46 -19.63 -12.00
CA VAL A 140 -8.55 -20.75 -11.74
C VAL A 140 -7.69 -20.53 -10.50
N ASN A 141 -7.24 -21.61 -9.86
CA ASN A 141 -6.32 -21.52 -8.73
C ASN A 141 -5.38 -22.73 -8.59
N THR A 142 -4.25 -22.55 -7.90
CA THR A 142 -3.22 -23.60 -7.73
C THR A 142 -3.57 -24.70 -6.72
N CYS A 143 -4.60 -24.51 -5.90
CA CYS A 143 -4.99 -25.47 -4.86
C CYS A 143 -6.12 -26.42 -5.28
N GLY A 144 -6.84 -26.12 -6.36
CA GLY A 144 -8.11 -26.78 -6.70
C GLY A 144 -9.28 -26.21 -5.92
N GLY A 145 -10.51 -26.57 -6.30
CA GLY A 145 -11.74 -26.10 -5.65
C GLY A 145 -12.20 -24.70 -6.10
N LYS A 146 -13.34 -24.25 -5.57
CA LYS A 146 -13.85 -22.89 -5.81
C LYS A 146 -12.99 -21.90 -5.01
N PRO A 147 -12.58 -20.76 -5.58
CA PRO A 147 -11.81 -19.78 -4.82
C PRO A 147 -12.57 -19.36 -3.56
N ALA A 148 -11.88 -19.32 -2.42
CA ALA A 148 -12.37 -18.62 -1.24
C ALA A 148 -12.58 -17.13 -1.56
N SER A 149 -13.34 -16.41 -0.71
CA SER A 149 -13.49 -14.96 -0.89
C SER A 149 -12.11 -14.27 -0.91
N LEU A 150 -11.91 -13.42 -1.92
CA LEU A 150 -10.68 -12.65 -2.09
C LEU A 150 -10.51 -11.58 -1.01
N PHE A 151 -11.62 -11.09 -0.45
CA PHE A 151 -11.65 -10.00 0.51
C PHE A 151 -11.80 -10.55 1.91
N SER A 152 -10.73 -10.43 2.69
CA SER A 152 -10.65 -10.94 4.05
C SER A 152 -10.55 -9.79 5.05
N ILE A 153 -11.12 -9.95 6.24
CA ILE A 153 -10.71 -9.08 7.36
C ILE A 153 -9.33 -9.56 7.82
N ARG A 154 -8.52 -8.65 8.37
CA ARG A 154 -7.24 -9.03 8.96
C ARG A 154 -7.49 -10.08 10.05
N VAL A 155 -7.01 -11.28 9.80
CA VAL A 155 -7.06 -12.39 10.75
C VAL A 155 -5.70 -12.49 11.45
N ASN A 156 -5.72 -12.88 12.71
CA ASN A 156 -4.55 -13.51 13.32
C ASN A 156 -4.20 -14.76 12.51
N LYS A 157 -2.93 -15.15 12.48
CA LYS A 157 -2.52 -16.29 11.64
C LYS A 157 -3.24 -17.56 12.07
N PRO A 158 -3.70 -18.42 11.14
CA PRO A 158 -4.03 -19.79 11.50
C PRO A 158 -2.80 -20.39 12.17
N ARG A 159 -2.98 -21.05 13.32
CA ARG A 159 -1.90 -21.76 13.99
C ARG A 159 -1.41 -22.87 13.05
N PHE A 160 -0.34 -22.62 12.30
CA PHE A 160 0.39 -23.66 11.59
C PHE A 160 1.07 -24.53 12.66
N ASP A 161 0.36 -25.55 13.10
CA ASP A 161 0.78 -26.64 14.00
C ASP A 161 1.46 -26.27 15.34
N LYS A 162 0.96 -26.84 16.44
CA LYS A 162 1.58 -26.72 17.78
C LYS A 162 2.95 -27.39 17.86
N THR A 163 3.39 -28.13 16.82
CA THR A 163 4.64 -28.90 16.83
C THR A 163 5.77 -28.35 15.97
N ASP A 164 5.59 -27.22 15.26
CA ASP A 164 6.68 -26.63 14.49
C ASP A 164 7.74 -26.04 15.43
N ALA A 165 8.76 -26.84 15.70
CA ALA A 165 9.94 -26.50 16.50
C ALA A 165 10.84 -25.45 15.83
N VAL A 166 10.43 -24.88 14.68
CA VAL A 166 11.17 -23.87 13.91
C VAL A 166 11.10 -22.48 14.56
N ASP A 167 10.14 -22.25 15.46
CA ASP A 167 9.91 -20.93 16.10
C ASP A 167 10.72 -20.69 17.39
N LYS A 168 11.69 -21.57 17.71
CA LYS A 168 12.44 -21.50 18.98
C LYS A 168 13.80 -20.79 18.92
N ASP A 169 14.26 -20.29 17.76
CA ASP A 169 15.63 -19.75 17.64
C ASP A 169 15.76 -18.27 17.21
N SER A 170 14.64 -17.54 17.14
CA SER A 170 14.64 -16.08 17.00
C SER A 170 13.91 -15.43 18.17
N GLY A 171 14.67 -14.82 19.10
CA GLY A 171 14.15 -13.93 20.14
C GLY A 171 13.51 -12.62 19.61
N VAL A 172 12.98 -12.65 18.38
CA VAL A 172 12.13 -11.63 17.78
C VAL A 172 11.00 -12.39 17.09
N THR A 173 9.82 -12.30 17.67
CA THR A 173 8.57 -12.89 17.19
C THR A 173 8.14 -12.16 15.91
N GLN A 174 8.24 -12.85 14.78
CA GLN A 174 8.17 -12.28 13.43
C GLN A 174 6.74 -12.15 12.88
N ALA A 175 6.56 -11.23 11.94
CA ALA A 175 5.29 -10.65 11.55
C ALA A 175 4.83 -11.11 10.16
N ASP A 176 4.26 -12.29 10.15
CA ASP A 176 3.37 -12.84 9.13
C ASP A 176 2.02 -13.25 9.76
N GLY A 177 1.76 -12.67 10.94
CA GLY A 177 0.77 -13.14 11.88
C GLY A 177 1.21 -14.32 12.78
N SER A 178 2.41 -14.90 12.67
CA SER A 178 2.86 -15.98 13.60
C SER A 178 3.50 -15.52 14.88
N GLY A 179 4.07 -14.33 14.95
CA GLY A 179 4.58 -13.83 16.21
C GLY A 179 3.43 -13.49 17.15
N PRO A 180 3.44 -13.89 18.44
CA PRO A 180 2.42 -13.52 19.42
C PRO A 180 2.31 -12.02 19.76
N GLN A 181 2.70 -11.07 18.90
CA GLN A 181 2.62 -9.67 19.30
C GLN A 181 2.47 -8.56 18.25
N GLN A 182 2.64 -8.71 16.92
CA GLN A 182 2.60 -7.49 16.04
C GLN A 182 1.91 -7.65 14.68
N ALA A 183 0.99 -8.60 14.56
CA ALA A 183 -0.21 -8.46 13.72
C ALA A 183 -1.37 -9.10 14.50
N ASP A 184 -1.76 -8.43 15.59
CA ASP A 184 -2.82 -8.69 16.58
C ASP A 184 -4.21 -9.16 16.08
N GLY A 185 -4.39 -9.42 14.78
CA GLY A 185 -5.68 -9.70 14.18
C GLY A 185 -6.63 -8.52 14.34
N ALA A 186 -6.11 -7.31 14.65
CA ALA A 186 -6.94 -6.15 14.81
C ALA A 186 -7.71 -5.89 13.53
N ALA A 187 -9.00 -5.70 13.71
CA ALA A 187 -9.86 -5.28 12.63
C ALA A 187 -10.01 -3.76 12.70
N LEU A 188 -10.08 -3.11 11.54
CA LEU A 188 -10.35 -1.68 11.42
C LEU A 188 -11.79 -1.47 10.92
N MET A 189 -12.44 -0.41 11.41
CA MET A 189 -13.78 -0.01 11.02
C MET A 189 -13.82 1.51 10.80
N GLY A 190 -14.40 1.92 9.67
CA GLY A 190 -14.70 3.33 9.41
C GLY A 190 -15.93 3.79 10.18
N ARG A 191 -16.10 5.12 10.33
CA ARG A 191 -17.19 5.72 11.12
C ARG A 191 -18.61 5.33 10.72
N GLY A 192 -18.80 4.86 9.49
CA GLY A 192 -20.07 4.33 9.00
C GLY A 192 -20.41 2.92 9.50
N GLY A 193 -19.64 2.36 10.44
CA GLY A 193 -19.83 0.98 10.92
C GLY A 193 -19.36 -0.08 9.91
N LYS A 194 -18.58 0.32 8.91
CA LYS A 194 -18.12 -0.53 7.82
C LYS A 194 -16.72 -1.07 8.12
N MET A 195 -16.56 -2.38 8.04
CA MET A 195 -15.27 -3.05 8.23
C MET A 195 -14.31 -2.72 7.09
N VAL A 196 -13.01 -2.76 7.39
CA VAL A 196 -11.94 -2.73 6.39
C VAL A 196 -11.57 -4.17 6.01
N TYR A 197 -11.53 -4.41 4.70
CA TYR A 197 -11.15 -5.67 4.09
C TYR A 197 -9.79 -5.55 3.42
N TYR A 198 -9.09 -6.66 3.29
CA TYR A 198 -7.73 -6.73 2.77
C TYR A 198 -7.62 -7.81 1.71
N THR A 199 -6.77 -7.53 0.72
CA THR A 199 -6.38 -8.47 -0.34
C THR A 199 -4.86 -8.50 -0.43
N ILE A 200 -4.30 -9.66 -0.75
CA ILE A 200 -2.89 -9.81 -1.13
C ILE A 200 -2.87 -10.29 -2.58
N LEU A 201 -2.06 -9.65 -3.41
CA LEU A 201 -1.89 -10.03 -4.81
C LEU A 201 -0.41 -10.18 -5.16
N VAL A 202 -0.11 -11.06 -6.09
CA VAL A 202 1.20 -11.13 -6.76
C VAL A 202 1.01 -11.09 -8.26
N ASN A 203 1.97 -10.55 -9.00
CA ASN A 203 1.92 -10.61 -10.46
C ASN A 203 2.43 -11.95 -11.00
N ASP A 204 2.23 -12.15 -12.30
CA ASP A 204 2.72 -13.29 -13.08
C ASP A 204 4.23 -13.52 -12.99
N VAL A 205 5.07 -12.48 -13.02
CA VAL A 205 6.52 -12.62 -12.83
C VAL A 205 6.84 -13.25 -11.49
N TYR A 206 6.24 -12.76 -10.40
CA TYR A 206 6.40 -13.34 -9.06
C TYR A 206 5.93 -14.81 -9.05
N ALA A 207 4.70 -15.05 -9.52
CA ALA A 207 4.07 -16.36 -9.49
C ALA A 207 4.87 -17.43 -10.27
N PHE A 208 5.35 -17.07 -11.46
CA PHE A 208 6.12 -17.94 -12.32
C PHE A 208 7.57 -18.07 -11.86
N PHE A 209 8.14 -17.05 -11.23
CA PHE A 209 9.44 -17.17 -10.55
C PHE A 209 9.38 -18.19 -9.41
N ALA A 210 8.34 -18.12 -8.55
CA ALA A 210 8.10 -19.09 -7.50
C ALA A 210 7.92 -20.52 -8.05
N SER A 211 7.32 -20.64 -9.24
CA SER A 211 7.09 -21.93 -9.89
C SER A 211 8.33 -22.49 -10.59
N ALA A 212 9.13 -21.64 -11.22
CA ALA A 212 10.35 -22.02 -11.93
C ALA A 212 11.50 -22.35 -10.96
N SER A 213 11.62 -21.58 -9.88
CA SER A 213 12.76 -21.66 -8.95
C SER A 213 12.47 -22.51 -7.72
N GLY A 214 11.21 -22.82 -7.46
CA GLY A 214 10.73 -23.42 -6.23
C GLY A 214 10.61 -22.43 -5.08
N THR A 215 9.84 -22.82 -4.05
CA THR A 215 9.50 -21.95 -2.91
C THR A 215 10.29 -22.27 -1.64
N LYS A 216 11.05 -23.37 -1.61
CA LYS A 216 11.72 -23.87 -0.40
C LYS A 216 13.20 -23.49 -0.29
N ASN A 217 13.73 -22.71 -1.23
CA ASN A 217 15.11 -22.25 -1.18
C ASN A 217 15.17 -20.80 -0.66
N PRO A 218 15.54 -20.58 0.61
CA PRO A 218 15.54 -19.24 1.22
C PRO A 218 16.68 -18.35 0.73
N ARG A 219 17.60 -18.88 -0.11
CA ARG A 219 18.71 -18.11 -0.70
C ARG A 219 18.38 -17.54 -2.09
N LEU A 220 17.20 -17.84 -2.63
CA LEU A 220 16.75 -17.27 -3.90
C LEU A 220 16.60 -15.76 -3.75
N ARG A 221 16.85 -15.03 -4.83
CA ARG A 221 16.61 -13.59 -4.90
C ARG A 221 15.54 -13.34 -5.94
N PHE A 222 14.66 -12.38 -5.69
CA PHE A 222 13.74 -11.94 -6.73
C PHE A 222 14.53 -11.45 -7.96
N PRO A 223 14.00 -11.64 -9.17
CA PRO A 223 14.68 -11.25 -10.40
C PRO A 223 14.93 -9.74 -10.42
N THR A 224 16.13 -9.34 -10.81
CA THR A 224 16.56 -7.94 -10.92
C THR A 224 17.22 -7.62 -12.27
N THR A 225 17.59 -8.64 -13.05
CA THR A 225 18.27 -8.49 -14.35
C THR A 225 17.45 -9.09 -15.48
N GLN A 226 17.75 -8.66 -16.72
CA GLN A 226 17.10 -9.24 -17.91
C GLN A 226 17.32 -10.75 -18.00
N ALA A 227 18.54 -11.23 -17.71
CA ALA A 227 18.86 -12.66 -17.75
C ALA A 227 18.09 -13.49 -16.71
N GLU A 228 17.76 -12.91 -15.55
CA GLU A 228 16.91 -13.56 -14.54
C GLU A 228 15.44 -13.56 -14.98
N LEU A 229 14.96 -12.44 -15.54
CA LEU A 229 13.61 -12.35 -16.11
C LEU A 229 13.42 -13.35 -17.26
N ASP A 230 14.39 -13.47 -18.17
CA ASP A 230 14.34 -14.38 -19.31
C ASP A 230 14.14 -15.84 -18.89
N LYS A 231 14.68 -16.25 -17.73
CA LYS A 231 14.45 -17.59 -17.16
C LYS A 231 13.00 -17.79 -16.74
N VAL A 232 12.39 -16.77 -16.13
CA VAL A 232 10.97 -16.78 -15.76
C VAL A 232 10.11 -16.83 -17.01
N LEU A 233 10.43 -16.03 -18.03
CA LEU A 233 9.72 -16.00 -19.31
C LEU A 233 9.85 -17.32 -20.07
N ALA A 234 11.01 -17.96 -20.05
CA ALA A 234 11.23 -19.27 -20.65
C ALA A 234 10.37 -20.34 -19.99
N TRP A 235 10.31 -20.35 -18.64
CA TRP A 235 9.44 -21.25 -17.89
C TRP A 235 7.96 -20.99 -18.23
N ALA A 236 7.52 -19.73 -18.23
CA ALA A 236 6.15 -19.35 -18.54
C ALA A 236 5.76 -19.81 -19.95
N LYS A 237 6.63 -19.58 -20.94
CA LYS A 237 6.43 -20.01 -22.33
C LYS A 237 6.34 -21.53 -22.46
N GLN A 238 7.19 -22.29 -21.76
CA GLN A 238 7.14 -23.76 -21.74
C GLN A 238 5.81 -24.28 -21.17
N HIS A 239 5.18 -23.50 -20.28
CA HIS A 239 3.90 -23.82 -19.66
C HIS A 239 2.73 -23.06 -20.29
N HIS A 240 2.90 -22.54 -21.52
CA HIS A 240 1.84 -21.91 -22.31
C HIS A 240 1.25 -20.63 -21.69
N HIS A 241 2.02 -19.95 -20.83
CA HIS A 241 1.67 -18.66 -20.26
C HIS A 241 2.31 -17.49 -21.03
N ARG A 242 1.68 -16.33 -20.95
CA ARG A 242 2.22 -15.04 -21.38
C ARG A 242 2.41 -14.14 -20.15
N VAL A 243 3.40 -13.27 -20.23
CA VAL A 243 3.76 -12.32 -19.16
C VAL A 243 3.79 -10.92 -19.79
N PRO A 244 2.63 -10.27 -20.00
CA PRO A 244 2.53 -9.06 -20.82
C PRO A 244 3.28 -7.86 -20.22
N ASP A 245 3.32 -7.78 -18.89
CA ASP A 245 3.93 -6.68 -18.14
C ASP A 245 5.26 -7.11 -17.48
N ALA A 246 6.01 -8.01 -18.13
CA ALA A 246 7.24 -8.62 -17.63
C ALA A 246 8.29 -7.60 -17.13
N ASP A 247 8.34 -6.44 -17.77
CA ASP A 247 9.25 -5.34 -17.42
C ASP A 247 8.98 -4.77 -16.02
N ALA A 248 7.79 -5.00 -15.45
CA ALA A 248 7.46 -4.62 -14.08
C ALA A 248 8.26 -5.39 -13.03
N LEU A 249 8.86 -6.54 -13.42
CA LEU A 249 9.48 -7.54 -12.55
C LEU A 249 8.51 -8.10 -11.49
N ALA A 250 9.02 -8.77 -10.46
CA ALA A 250 8.19 -9.43 -9.46
C ALA A 250 7.52 -8.38 -8.57
N LEU A 251 6.20 -8.51 -8.38
CA LEU A 251 5.40 -7.64 -7.54
C LEU A 251 4.61 -8.43 -6.49
N GLU A 252 4.54 -7.85 -5.29
CA GLU A 252 3.63 -8.23 -4.22
C GLU A 252 2.85 -6.98 -3.78
N LEU A 253 1.53 -7.11 -3.72
CA LEU A 253 0.62 -6.03 -3.37
C LEU A 253 -0.18 -6.41 -2.14
N LYS A 254 -0.44 -5.43 -1.28
CA LYS A 254 -1.45 -5.53 -0.23
C LYS A 254 -2.37 -4.34 -0.37
N ALA A 255 -3.67 -4.58 -0.47
CA ALA A 255 -4.66 -3.51 -0.60
C ALA A 255 -5.67 -3.57 0.54
N SER A 256 -6.15 -2.40 0.97
CA SER A 256 -7.19 -2.23 1.98
C SER A 256 -8.41 -1.54 1.35
N TRP A 257 -9.59 -2.05 1.71
CA TRP A 257 -10.85 -1.75 1.05
C TRP A 257 -11.95 -1.50 2.07
N VAL A 258 -12.87 -0.60 1.77
CA VAL A 258 -14.12 -0.43 2.51
C VAL A 258 -15.31 -0.62 1.59
N GLU A 259 -16.49 -0.90 2.13
CA GLU A 259 -17.71 -0.80 1.34
C GLU A 259 -17.90 0.62 0.79
N ALA A 260 -18.22 0.71 -0.50
CA ALA A 260 -18.40 1.98 -1.20
C ALA A 260 -19.75 2.67 -0.88
N ASP A 261 -20.69 1.94 -0.27
CA ASP A 261 -21.98 2.46 0.17
C ASP A 261 -21.81 3.64 1.13
N GLY A 262 -22.41 4.79 0.80
CA GLY A 262 -22.26 6.05 1.54
C GLY A 262 -21.02 6.88 1.19
N LEU A 263 -20.18 6.45 0.23
CA LEU A 263 -19.04 7.22 -0.28
C LEU A 263 -19.35 7.86 -1.65
N ASP A 264 -18.67 8.97 -1.98
CA ASP A 264 -18.66 9.48 -3.35
C ASP A 264 -17.72 8.63 -4.21
N THR A 265 -18.29 7.64 -4.90
CA THR A 265 -17.54 6.65 -5.67
C THR A 265 -16.69 7.24 -6.80
N ASN A 266 -16.96 8.47 -7.25
CA ASN A 266 -16.12 9.13 -8.27
C ASN A 266 -14.70 9.45 -7.75
N ARG A 267 -14.53 9.46 -6.42
CA ARG A 267 -13.25 9.73 -5.76
C ARG A 267 -12.42 8.48 -5.51
N TYR A 268 -13.00 7.30 -5.64
CA TYR A 268 -12.34 6.04 -5.28
C TYR A 268 -12.10 5.15 -6.49
N ILE A 269 -10.95 4.49 -6.48
CA ILE A 269 -10.75 3.28 -7.29
C ILE A 269 -11.63 2.19 -6.66
N THR A 270 -12.44 1.53 -7.48
CA THR A 270 -13.43 0.56 -7.00
C THR A 270 -13.28 -0.80 -7.64
N THR A 271 -13.70 -1.83 -6.91
CA THR A 271 -13.82 -3.22 -7.40
C THR A 271 -15.03 -3.88 -6.75
N VAL A 272 -15.56 -4.93 -7.36
CA VAL A 272 -16.63 -5.74 -6.75
C VAL A 272 -16.00 -6.93 -6.03
N GLY A 273 -16.50 -7.29 -4.85
CA GLY A 273 -15.97 -8.39 -4.06
C GLY A 273 -16.99 -9.06 -3.18
N GLU A 274 -16.75 -10.32 -2.82
CA GLU A 274 -17.53 -11.00 -1.79
C GLU A 274 -16.99 -10.63 -0.39
N ILE A 275 -17.85 -10.20 0.52
CA ILE A 275 -17.48 -9.85 1.90
C ILE A 275 -18.35 -10.58 2.92
N PRO A 276 -17.84 -10.86 4.13
CA PRO A 276 -18.63 -11.47 5.20
C PRO A 276 -19.77 -10.56 5.67
N VAL A 277 -20.90 -11.18 6.01
CA VAL A 277 -22.03 -10.56 6.71
C VAL A 277 -21.99 -11.02 8.17
N PHE A 278 -22.11 -10.08 9.11
CA PHE A 278 -22.06 -10.35 10.53
C PHE A 278 -23.42 -10.14 11.21
N ASP A 279 -23.71 -10.97 12.21
CA ASP A 279 -24.69 -10.65 13.23
C ASP A 279 -24.10 -9.64 14.23
N THR A 280 -24.63 -8.42 14.22
CA THR A 280 -24.10 -7.29 15.00
C THR A 280 -24.92 -6.99 16.27
N ARG A 281 -25.83 -7.89 16.67
CA ARG A 281 -26.70 -7.68 17.85
C ARG A 281 -25.94 -7.63 19.17
N ASP A 282 -24.83 -8.36 19.26
CA ASP A 282 -23.94 -8.35 20.43
C ASP A 282 -22.78 -7.37 20.18
N PRO A 283 -22.71 -6.21 20.88
CA PRO A 283 -21.66 -5.22 20.66
C PRO A 283 -20.26 -5.70 21.09
N GLN A 284 -20.15 -6.83 21.78
CA GLN A 284 -18.88 -7.43 22.19
C GLN A 284 -18.39 -8.49 21.19
N LYS A 285 -19.27 -8.96 20.29
CA LYS A 285 -18.98 -10.12 19.46
C LYS A 285 -19.86 -10.14 18.21
N TRP A 286 -19.22 -10.03 17.05
CA TRP A 286 -19.87 -10.13 15.75
C TRP A 286 -19.52 -11.46 15.10
N VAL A 287 -20.53 -12.29 14.84
CA VAL A 287 -20.35 -13.63 14.28
C VAL A 287 -20.78 -13.64 12.83
N GLN A 288 -19.95 -14.18 11.93
CA GLN A 288 -20.30 -14.27 10.52
C GLN A 288 -21.52 -15.19 10.33
N THR A 289 -22.52 -14.69 9.60
CA THR A 289 -23.76 -15.41 9.26
C THR A 289 -23.84 -15.80 7.78
N GLY A 290 -22.99 -15.22 6.94
CA GLY A 290 -22.91 -15.51 5.52
C GLY A 290 -21.91 -14.61 4.82
N SER A 291 -22.06 -14.48 3.50
CA SER A 291 -21.31 -13.55 2.67
C SER A 291 -22.22 -12.92 1.62
N ARG A 292 -21.80 -11.79 1.04
CA ARG A 292 -22.50 -11.12 -0.06
C ARG A 292 -21.53 -10.39 -0.98
N GLN A 293 -21.96 -10.15 -2.21
CA GLN A 293 -21.25 -9.24 -3.12
C GLN A 293 -21.43 -7.78 -2.66
N ALA A 294 -20.37 -6.99 -2.79
CA ALA A 294 -20.35 -5.56 -2.47
C ALA A 294 -19.43 -4.81 -3.44
N LEU A 295 -19.77 -3.55 -3.72
CA LEU A 295 -18.83 -2.61 -4.33
C LEU A 295 -17.90 -2.09 -3.23
N LEU A 296 -16.61 -2.19 -3.47
CA LEU A 296 -15.55 -1.85 -2.53
C LEU A 296 -14.72 -0.69 -3.08
N ALA A 297 -14.29 0.21 -2.20
CA ALA A 297 -13.48 1.37 -2.48
C ALA A 297 -12.07 1.20 -1.89
N LEU A 298 -11.04 1.42 -2.70
CA LEU A 298 -9.63 1.32 -2.28
C LEU A 298 -9.32 2.46 -1.32
N VAL A 299 -8.83 2.14 -0.12
CA VAL A 299 -8.42 3.12 0.89
C VAL A 299 -6.92 3.11 1.15
N GLY A 300 -6.22 2.02 0.86
CA GLY A 300 -4.76 1.94 0.96
C GLY A 300 -4.17 0.85 0.09
N LEU A 301 -2.93 1.06 -0.37
CA LEU A 301 -2.20 0.12 -1.22
C LEU A 301 -0.72 0.12 -0.88
N HIS A 302 -0.18 -1.06 -0.57
CA HIS A 302 1.25 -1.32 -0.63
C HIS A 302 1.61 -1.86 -2.01
N VAL A 303 2.61 -1.25 -2.62
CA VAL A 303 3.22 -1.68 -3.88
C VAL A 303 4.64 -2.08 -3.58
N VAL A 304 4.91 -3.39 -3.60
CA VAL A 304 6.23 -3.96 -3.30
C VAL A 304 6.76 -4.63 -4.56
N GLY A 305 7.92 -4.21 -5.05
CA GLY A 305 8.43 -4.71 -6.33
C GLY A 305 9.94 -4.79 -6.47
N SER A 306 10.44 -5.88 -7.07
CA SER A 306 11.87 -5.99 -7.37
C SER A 306 12.26 -5.07 -8.53
N ALA A 307 13.49 -4.58 -8.49
CA ALA A 307 14.05 -3.68 -9.49
C ALA A 307 15.53 -3.97 -9.71
N ALA A 308 16.12 -3.40 -10.76
CA ALA A 308 17.54 -3.56 -11.04
C ALA A 308 18.41 -3.23 -9.81
N GLY A 309 19.18 -4.20 -9.35
CA GLY A 309 20.01 -4.09 -8.15
C GLY A 309 19.26 -4.17 -6.81
N HIS A 310 17.92 -4.28 -6.81
CA HIS A 310 17.06 -4.25 -5.62
C HIS A 310 16.20 -5.53 -5.50
N PRO A 311 16.78 -6.67 -5.10
CA PRO A 311 16.05 -7.91 -4.88
C PRO A 311 15.24 -7.91 -3.56
N GLU A 312 15.52 -6.99 -2.65
CA GLU A 312 14.75 -6.73 -1.42
C GLU A 312 13.40 -6.07 -1.68
N MET A 313 13.22 -5.64 -2.93
CA MET A 313 12.08 -4.90 -3.44
C MET A 313 11.99 -3.46 -2.91
N ILE A 314 11.37 -2.58 -3.68
CA ILE A 314 11.00 -1.22 -3.28
C ILE A 314 9.61 -1.30 -2.64
N TRP A 315 9.44 -0.79 -1.42
CA TRP A 315 8.21 -0.89 -0.63
C TRP A 315 7.51 0.45 -0.55
N ALA A 316 6.53 0.69 -1.41
CA ALA A 316 5.80 1.94 -1.48
C ALA A 316 4.41 1.84 -0.84
N THR A 317 3.99 2.90 -0.15
CA THR A 317 2.70 2.99 0.53
C THR A 317 1.86 4.14 -0.03
N PHE A 318 0.63 3.83 -0.43
CA PHE A 318 -0.36 4.79 -0.89
C PHE A 318 -1.59 4.76 -0.01
N GLU A 319 -2.18 5.93 0.22
CA GLU A 319 -3.44 6.06 0.96
C GLU A 319 -4.37 7.06 0.29
N HIS A 320 -5.68 6.84 0.42
CA HIS A 320 -6.67 7.84 0.04
C HIS A 320 -6.60 9.07 0.96
N ASP A 321 -6.77 10.26 0.40
CA ASP A 321 -6.61 11.54 1.09
C ASP A 321 -7.68 11.84 2.15
N SER A 322 -8.76 11.07 2.21
CA SER A 322 -9.83 11.20 3.20
C SER A 322 -9.80 10.14 4.31
N ASN A 323 -8.75 9.33 4.37
CA ASN A 323 -8.66 8.25 5.36
C ASN A 323 -8.68 8.77 6.80
N SER A 324 -7.67 9.56 7.16
CA SER A 324 -7.35 9.90 8.55
C SER A 324 -6.69 11.30 8.60
N PRO A 325 -6.81 12.05 9.70
CA PRO A 325 -6.02 13.25 9.90
C PRO A 325 -4.52 12.91 9.93
N ASN A 326 -3.71 13.88 9.52
CA ASN A 326 -2.26 13.80 9.63
C ASN A 326 -1.76 14.20 11.02
N GLY A 327 -0.78 13.45 11.55
CA GLY A 327 0.04 13.88 12.67
C GLY A 327 0.87 15.13 12.35
N ALA A 328 1.51 15.72 13.35
CA ALA A 328 2.40 16.87 13.14
C ALA A 328 3.65 16.47 12.34
N TYR A 329 4.11 17.35 11.45
CA TYR A 329 5.32 17.13 10.65
C TYR A 329 6.02 18.45 10.32
N SER A 330 7.16 18.37 9.64
CA SER A 330 7.82 19.55 9.07
C SER A 330 8.29 19.24 7.64
N TYR A 331 8.47 20.28 6.83
CA TYR A 331 9.01 20.18 5.47
C TYR A 331 9.83 21.44 5.14
N ILE A 332 10.57 21.40 4.04
CA ILE A 332 11.31 22.53 3.47
C ILE A 332 10.45 23.17 2.39
N ASN A 333 10.15 24.46 2.53
CA ASN A 333 9.39 25.20 1.53
C ASN A 333 10.27 25.69 0.35
N ALA A 334 9.65 26.31 -0.65
CA ALA A 334 10.30 26.79 -1.86
C ALA A 334 11.38 27.86 -1.61
N GLN A 335 11.38 28.51 -0.45
CA GLN A 335 12.40 29.47 -0.02
C GLN A 335 13.54 28.82 0.77
N GLY A 336 13.51 27.49 0.96
CA GLY A 336 14.52 26.75 1.71
C GLY A 336 14.32 26.79 3.23
N ALA A 337 13.18 27.29 3.72
CA ALA A 337 12.88 27.36 5.15
C ALA A 337 12.17 26.09 5.64
N THR A 338 12.51 25.65 6.85
CA THR A 338 11.77 24.58 7.54
C THR A 338 10.44 25.13 8.05
N VAL A 339 9.33 24.57 7.56
CA VAL A 339 7.96 24.88 7.99
C VAL A 339 7.44 23.73 8.84
N ALA A 340 6.91 24.05 10.02
CA ALA A 340 6.21 23.09 10.88
C ALA A 340 4.71 23.10 10.57
N VAL A 341 4.12 21.93 10.47
CA VAL A 341 2.68 21.71 10.28
C VAL A 341 2.14 21.03 11.54
N PRO A 342 1.17 21.65 12.24
CA PRO A 342 0.56 21.02 13.40
C PRO A 342 -0.28 19.80 12.99
N GLN A 343 -0.59 18.94 13.97
CA GLN A 343 -1.53 17.85 13.76
C GLN A 343 -2.88 18.38 13.26
N GLU A 344 -3.45 17.69 12.28
CA GLU A 344 -4.77 18.02 11.74
C GLU A 344 -5.87 17.65 12.75
N VAL A 345 -6.86 18.53 12.89
CA VAL A 345 -8.11 18.19 13.58
C VAL A 345 -9.04 17.53 12.58
N PRO A 346 -9.48 16.27 12.80
CA PRO A 346 -10.28 15.54 11.82
C PRO A 346 -11.62 16.21 11.54
N LYS A 347 -11.97 16.28 10.26
CA LYS A 347 -13.29 16.71 9.76
C LYS A 347 -13.62 15.87 8.54
N GLY A 348 -14.72 15.14 8.55
CA GLY A 348 -15.13 14.32 7.41
C GLY A 348 -14.14 13.22 7.01
N MET A 349 -13.27 12.78 7.93
CA MET A 349 -12.32 11.67 7.72
C MET A 349 -13.00 10.32 7.92
N LEU A 350 -12.64 9.33 7.11
CA LEU A 350 -13.24 8.01 7.09
C LEU A 350 -13.03 7.23 8.40
N PHE A 351 -11.84 7.36 8.99
CA PHE A 351 -11.42 6.60 10.17
C PHE A 351 -11.31 7.44 11.45
N SER A 352 -11.82 8.69 11.47
CA SER A 352 -11.73 9.53 12.68
C SER A 352 -12.90 10.50 12.82
N ALA A 353 -13.52 10.50 14.00
CA ALA A 353 -14.64 11.35 14.34
C ALA A 353 -14.29 12.84 14.17
N ASN A 354 -15.29 13.65 13.82
CA ASN A 354 -15.08 15.08 13.66
C ASN A 354 -14.66 15.68 15.00
N GLY A 355 -13.56 16.44 15.02
CA GLY A 355 -13.06 17.08 16.24
C GLY A 355 -12.43 16.13 17.25
N ALA A 356 -12.16 14.87 16.89
CA ALA A 356 -11.46 13.95 17.79
C ALA A 356 -10.10 14.53 18.22
N THR A 357 -9.80 14.43 19.52
CA THR A 357 -8.56 14.89 20.14
C THR A 357 -7.68 13.73 20.62
N GLY A 358 -8.08 12.49 20.33
CA GLY A 358 -7.47 11.26 20.80
C GLY A 358 -8.14 10.70 22.07
N PRO A 359 -7.64 9.56 22.60
CA PRO A 359 -6.46 8.84 22.11
C PRO A 359 -6.69 8.27 20.70
N PHE A 360 -5.68 8.42 19.84
CA PHE A 360 -5.74 7.88 18.47
C PHE A 360 -5.13 6.49 18.40
N ASN A 361 -5.51 5.73 17.37
CA ASN A 361 -4.94 4.42 17.06
C ASN A 361 -5.09 3.43 18.24
N VAL A 362 -6.26 3.43 18.89
CA VAL A 362 -6.58 2.49 19.97
C VAL A 362 -7.35 1.31 19.40
N GLN A 363 -6.83 0.09 19.55
CA GLN A 363 -7.50 -1.10 19.01
C GLN A 363 -8.83 -1.37 19.74
N HIS A 364 -9.96 -1.28 19.03
CA HIS A 364 -11.28 -1.56 19.59
C HIS A 364 -11.74 -3.01 19.37
N MET A 365 -11.21 -3.69 18.36
CA MET A 365 -11.65 -5.02 17.98
C MET A 365 -10.56 -5.83 17.29
N TYR A 366 -10.73 -7.15 17.29
CA TYR A 366 -9.87 -8.11 16.59
C TYR A 366 -10.67 -9.29 16.07
N VAL A 367 -10.12 -9.99 15.10
CA VAL A 367 -10.61 -11.29 14.64
C VAL A 367 -10.08 -12.39 15.54
N ASP A 368 -10.99 -13.21 16.08
CA ASP A 368 -10.66 -14.42 16.83
C ASP A 368 -10.05 -15.46 15.87
N PRO A 369 -8.75 -15.80 16.00
CA PRO A 369 -8.07 -16.72 15.07
C PRO A 369 -8.64 -18.13 15.07
N ASP A 370 -9.27 -18.54 16.17
CA ASP A 370 -9.69 -19.92 16.38
C ASP A 370 -11.20 -20.10 16.19
N ALA A 371 -11.94 -19.02 15.93
CA ALA A 371 -13.37 -19.07 15.76
C ALA A 371 -13.78 -19.53 14.36
N SER A 372 -14.64 -20.56 14.33
CA SER A 372 -15.39 -20.99 13.15
C SER A 372 -16.88 -21.07 13.51
N PRO A 373 -17.77 -20.26 12.90
CA PRO A 373 -17.51 -19.30 11.81
C PRO A 373 -16.68 -18.08 12.27
N LEU A 374 -16.15 -17.31 11.29
CA LEU A 374 -15.36 -16.10 11.51
C LEU A 374 -16.04 -15.19 12.52
N THR A 375 -15.31 -14.80 13.57
CA THR A 375 -15.84 -13.98 14.66
C THR A 375 -14.93 -12.79 14.93
N VAL A 376 -15.51 -11.60 14.99
CA VAL A 376 -14.85 -10.37 15.46
C VAL A 376 -15.24 -10.15 16.92
N ARG A 377 -14.26 -9.90 17.78
CA ARG A 377 -14.45 -9.62 19.21
C ARG A 377 -13.99 -8.22 19.56
N ALA A 378 -14.64 -7.63 20.55
CA ALA A 378 -14.17 -6.40 21.14
C ALA A 378 -12.87 -6.64 21.94
N SER A 379 -11.96 -5.67 21.88
CA SER A 379 -10.83 -5.57 22.80
C SER A 379 -11.30 -5.31 24.23
N SER A 380 -10.46 -5.61 25.22
CA SER A 380 -10.79 -5.36 26.63
C SER A 380 -11.21 -3.91 26.88
N GLY A 381 -12.38 -3.71 27.49
CA GLY A 381 -12.94 -2.40 27.78
C GLY A 381 -13.52 -1.65 26.57
N GLN A 382 -13.61 -2.30 25.40
CA GLN A 382 -14.10 -1.71 24.16
C GLN A 382 -15.40 -2.39 23.69
N THR A 383 -15.93 -1.93 22.56
CA THR A 383 -16.98 -2.61 21.78
C THR A 383 -16.48 -2.79 20.35
N VAL A 384 -17.10 -3.69 19.57
CA VAL A 384 -16.86 -3.79 18.13
C VAL A 384 -17.37 -2.51 17.47
N SER A 385 -16.45 -1.56 17.25
CA SER A 385 -16.76 -0.17 16.92
C SER A 385 -15.60 0.50 16.16
N PRO A 386 -15.86 1.65 15.50
CA PRO A 386 -14.79 2.47 14.91
C PRO A 386 -13.82 2.97 15.98
N SER A 387 -12.56 3.12 15.59
CA SER A 387 -11.49 3.71 16.41
C SER A 387 -10.93 4.95 15.72
N ASP A 388 -10.80 6.04 16.47
CA ASP A 388 -10.22 7.28 15.94
C ASP A 388 -8.78 7.05 15.52
N THR A 389 -8.54 7.11 14.21
CA THR A 389 -7.25 6.82 13.60
C THR A 389 -6.48 8.10 13.32
N LEU A 390 -5.16 8.07 13.42
CA LEU A 390 -4.25 9.15 13.05
C LEU A 390 -3.14 8.59 12.16
N ARG A 391 -2.87 9.24 11.03
CA ARG A 391 -1.64 8.96 10.27
C ARG A 391 -0.48 9.65 10.98
N THR A 392 0.15 8.93 11.91
CA THR A 392 1.18 9.45 12.82
C THR A 392 2.36 10.09 12.09
N PHE A 393 2.82 9.47 10.99
CA PHE A 393 3.90 9.97 10.14
C PHE A 393 3.37 10.18 8.71
N PRO A 394 2.83 11.39 8.41
CA PRO A 394 2.14 11.66 7.14
C PRO A 394 2.95 11.36 5.87
N TRP A 395 4.28 11.41 6.00
CA TRP A 395 5.22 11.21 4.90
C TRP A 395 6.24 10.09 5.22
N GLY A 396 5.86 9.18 6.13
CA GLY A 396 6.65 7.98 6.45
C GLY A 396 8.00 8.24 7.12
N VAL A 397 8.21 9.42 7.72
CA VAL A 397 9.50 9.78 8.36
C VAL A 397 9.29 10.24 9.80
N SER A 398 10.16 9.76 10.68
CA SER A 398 10.30 10.22 12.05
C SER A 398 11.71 10.76 12.30
N ALA A 399 11.78 11.93 12.92
CA ALA A 399 13.04 12.53 13.38
C ALA A 399 13.68 11.75 14.55
N ALA A 400 12.93 10.85 15.19
CA ALA A 400 13.43 10.01 16.28
C ALA A 400 14.24 8.79 15.78
N LEU A 401 14.36 8.61 14.47
CA LEU A 401 15.06 7.49 13.84
C LEU A 401 16.15 7.98 12.90
N PRO A 402 17.16 7.13 12.59
CA PRO A 402 18.11 7.41 11.53
C PRO A 402 17.38 7.67 10.20
N ILE A 403 17.71 8.78 9.55
CA ILE A 403 17.16 9.17 8.24
C ILE A 403 18.31 9.08 7.25
N GLN A 404 18.10 8.37 6.15
CA GLN A 404 19.08 8.24 5.08
C GLN A 404 18.39 8.37 3.72
N PRO A 405 19.00 9.08 2.76
CA PRO A 405 20.24 9.86 2.85
C PRO A 405 20.00 11.32 3.29
N ALA A 406 18.73 11.71 3.49
CA ALA A 406 18.36 13.05 3.91
C ALA A 406 18.89 13.35 5.32
N GLN A 407 19.22 14.61 5.58
CA GLN A 407 19.86 15.04 6.83
C GLN A 407 18.84 15.41 7.91
N SER A 408 17.56 15.54 7.55
CA SER A 408 16.48 15.85 8.49
C SER A 408 15.13 15.30 8.03
N ALA A 409 14.19 15.19 8.97
CA ALA A 409 12.82 14.79 8.65
C ALA A 409 12.14 15.79 7.70
N ALA A 410 12.43 17.08 7.84
CA ALA A 410 11.90 18.11 6.94
C ALA A 410 12.37 17.89 5.50
N GLN A 411 13.66 17.59 5.29
CA GLN A 411 14.19 17.29 3.95
C GLN A 411 13.55 16.04 3.36
N ALA A 412 13.48 14.94 4.12
CA ALA A 412 12.90 13.69 3.64
C ALA A 412 11.40 13.83 3.31
N ASN A 413 10.62 14.48 4.20
CA ASN A 413 9.22 14.78 3.96
C ASN A 413 9.03 15.63 2.69
N SER A 414 9.93 16.58 2.44
CA SER A 414 9.86 17.44 1.25
C SER A 414 9.94 16.64 -0.04
N GLU A 415 10.78 15.60 -0.11
CA GLU A 415 10.87 14.76 -1.31
C GLU A 415 9.53 14.08 -1.63
N VAL A 416 8.87 13.52 -0.61
CA VAL A 416 7.57 12.83 -0.75
C VAL A 416 6.44 13.83 -1.05
N ILE A 417 6.44 15.00 -0.41
CA ILE A 417 5.48 16.07 -0.71
C ILE A 417 5.66 16.58 -2.14
N SER A 418 6.91 16.80 -2.57
CA SER A 418 7.27 17.33 -3.88
C SER A 418 6.81 16.42 -5.02
N ILE A 419 7.04 15.10 -4.89
CA ILE A 419 6.61 14.14 -5.92
C ILE A 419 5.09 14.01 -5.99
N ASN A 420 4.39 14.06 -4.85
CA ASN A 420 2.92 14.08 -4.83
C ASN A 420 2.39 15.34 -5.53
N ASN A 421 2.92 16.53 -5.22
CA ASN A 421 2.54 17.77 -5.89
C ASN A 421 2.79 17.69 -7.39
N SER A 422 3.97 17.21 -7.80
CA SER A 422 4.36 17.09 -9.19
C SER A 422 3.39 16.18 -9.97
N VAL A 423 3.16 14.95 -9.52
CA VAL A 423 2.27 14.00 -10.19
C VAL A 423 0.82 14.48 -10.19
N ARG A 424 0.30 14.96 -9.06
CA ARG A 424 -1.10 15.43 -8.95
C ARG A 424 -1.38 16.67 -9.81
N SER A 425 -0.37 17.49 -10.07
CA SER A 425 -0.48 18.66 -10.97
C SER A 425 -0.52 18.26 -12.45
N LEU A 426 0.08 17.13 -12.81
CA LEU A 426 0.16 16.63 -14.18
C LEU A 426 -1.03 15.73 -14.57
N LEU A 427 -1.68 15.10 -13.58
CA LEU A 427 -2.94 14.39 -13.77
C LEU A 427 -4.07 15.35 -14.20
N LYS A 428 -4.90 14.91 -15.13
CA LYS A 428 -6.04 15.70 -15.63
C LYS A 428 -7.17 15.79 -14.61
N GLN A 429 -7.98 16.83 -14.70
CA GLN A 429 -9.21 16.94 -13.91
C GLN A 429 -10.12 15.73 -14.19
N GLY A 430 -10.78 15.22 -13.15
CA GLY A 430 -11.60 14.01 -13.23
C GLY A 430 -10.81 12.70 -13.11
N ASP A 431 -9.47 12.75 -13.03
CA ASP A 431 -8.67 11.57 -12.71
C ASP A 431 -8.79 11.22 -11.22
N THR A 432 -9.37 10.05 -10.95
CA THR A 432 -9.67 9.55 -9.61
C THR A 432 -8.39 9.30 -8.79
N ARG A 433 -7.26 9.03 -9.46
CA ARG A 433 -5.97 8.77 -8.82
C ARG A 433 -5.40 10.02 -8.12
N ARG A 434 -5.94 11.22 -8.40
CA ARG A 434 -5.58 12.47 -7.70
C ARG A 434 -6.00 12.50 -6.22
N ASN A 435 -6.87 11.59 -5.79
CA ASN A 435 -7.33 11.44 -4.41
C ASN A 435 -6.44 10.50 -3.58
N TYR A 436 -5.35 9.98 -4.16
CA TYR A 436 -4.42 9.08 -3.48
C TYR A 436 -3.05 9.74 -3.35
N LEU A 437 -2.42 9.56 -2.19
CA LEU A 437 -1.13 10.14 -1.84
C LEU A 437 -0.12 9.02 -1.64
N LEU A 438 1.08 9.19 -2.20
CA LEU A 438 2.25 8.43 -1.77
C LEU A 438 2.60 8.90 -0.35
N ILE A 439 2.46 8.02 0.63
CA ILE A 439 2.88 8.29 2.02
C ILE A 439 4.39 8.14 2.14
N GLY A 440 4.99 7.27 1.35
CA GLY A 440 6.45 7.12 1.27
C GLY A 440 6.84 5.80 0.63
N ALA A 441 8.14 5.60 0.46
CA ALA A 441 8.72 4.33 0.03
C ALA A 441 9.99 4.03 0.83
N THR A 442 10.27 2.75 1.05
CA THR A 442 11.52 2.29 1.68
C THR A 442 12.18 1.16 0.88
N TRP A 443 13.51 1.13 0.89
CA TRP A 443 14.38 0.16 0.23
C TRP A 443 15.70 0.07 1.01
N THR A 444 16.63 -0.79 0.59
CA THR A 444 17.94 -0.88 1.24
C THR A 444 19.06 -0.32 0.38
N ASN A 445 20.12 0.14 1.03
CA ASN A 445 21.31 0.58 0.32
C ASN A 445 21.89 -0.60 -0.51
N GLY A 446 21.98 -0.38 -1.83
CA GLY A 446 22.48 -1.36 -2.80
C GLY A 446 21.61 -2.61 -2.96
N GLY A 447 20.43 -2.71 -2.37
CA GLY A 447 19.62 -3.92 -2.42
C GLY A 447 20.13 -5.08 -1.57
N ASN A 448 20.76 -4.74 -0.45
CA ASN A 448 21.19 -5.69 0.56
C ASN A 448 20.01 -6.18 1.40
N ASP A 449 20.18 -7.28 2.13
CA ASP A 449 19.18 -7.77 3.08
C ASP A 449 18.72 -6.66 4.03
N PRO A 450 17.41 -6.47 4.25
CA PRO A 450 16.95 -5.54 5.27
C PRO A 450 17.29 -6.07 6.66
N TYR A 451 17.79 -5.19 7.53
CA TYR A 451 17.99 -5.48 8.95
C TYR A 451 16.83 -4.95 9.77
N ASN A 452 16.52 -5.61 10.89
CA ASN A 452 15.62 -4.99 11.86
C ASN A 452 16.32 -3.76 12.48
N PRO A 453 15.77 -2.53 12.37
CA PRO A 453 16.43 -1.35 12.91
C PRO A 453 16.45 -1.29 14.46
N PHE A 454 15.85 -2.28 15.14
CA PHE A 454 15.80 -2.42 16.60
C PHE A 454 16.67 -3.54 17.16
N GLN A 455 17.27 -4.36 16.31
CA GLN A 455 18.31 -5.27 16.74
C GLN A 455 19.65 -4.56 16.62
N ALA A 456 20.35 -4.41 17.74
CA ALA A 456 21.80 -4.18 17.68
C ALA A 456 22.39 -5.38 16.97
N ALA A 457 22.71 -5.25 15.67
CA ALA A 457 23.62 -6.17 15.05
C ALA A 457 24.87 -6.22 15.95
N GLY A 458 25.42 -7.40 16.23
CA GLY A 458 26.74 -7.45 16.81
C GLY A 458 27.69 -6.64 15.92
N GLY A 459 28.27 -5.55 16.43
CA GLY A 459 29.09 -4.62 15.66
C GLY A 459 28.39 -3.32 15.24
N ASN A 460 29.17 -2.36 14.75
CA ASN A 460 28.78 -0.97 14.43
C ASN A 460 27.82 -0.81 13.22
N ASN A 461 26.95 -1.79 12.94
CA ASN A 461 26.13 -1.78 11.74
C ASN A 461 24.86 -0.93 11.95
N GLN A 462 24.86 0.26 11.35
CA GLN A 462 23.68 1.13 11.22
C GLN A 462 22.61 0.45 10.34
N PRO A 463 21.31 0.72 10.55
CA PRO A 463 20.26 0.28 9.64
C PRO A 463 20.57 0.70 8.20
N ASN A 464 20.45 -0.23 7.26
CA ASN A 464 20.71 0.00 5.84
C ASN A 464 19.48 0.49 5.06
N HIS A 465 18.41 0.85 5.77
CA HIS A 465 17.16 1.31 5.16
C HIS A 465 17.28 2.75 4.68
N VAL A 466 16.66 3.03 3.55
CA VAL A 466 16.63 4.33 2.90
C VAL A 466 15.18 4.74 2.68
N GLY A 467 14.92 6.05 2.63
CA GLY A 467 13.59 6.60 2.43
C GLY A 467 12.76 6.64 3.72
N GLY A 468 11.55 6.10 3.69
CA GLY A 468 10.59 6.11 4.80
C GLY A 468 11.03 5.23 5.98
N ASN A 469 11.60 5.85 7.00
CA ASN A 469 12.05 5.16 8.22
C ASN A 469 10.93 4.93 9.24
N ALA A 470 9.78 5.59 9.08
CA ALA A 470 8.60 5.51 9.94
C ALA A 470 7.33 5.26 9.10
N LEU A 471 7.44 4.43 8.06
CA LEU A 471 6.41 4.15 7.07
C LEU A 471 5.38 3.13 7.60
N ALA A 472 4.42 3.63 8.38
CA ALA A 472 3.25 2.89 8.86
C ALA A 472 1.97 3.58 8.36
N ASN A 473 1.10 2.85 7.68
CA ASN A 473 -0.09 3.41 7.05
C ASN A 473 -1.32 3.31 7.95
N SER A 474 -2.31 4.20 7.75
CA SER A 474 -3.48 4.30 8.64
C SER A 474 -4.48 3.14 8.53
N THR A 475 -4.32 2.24 7.55
CA THR A 475 -5.24 1.13 7.25
C THR A 475 -4.63 -0.26 7.50
N MET A 476 -3.32 -0.43 7.37
CA MET A 476 -2.61 -1.71 7.45
C MET A 476 -1.68 -1.77 8.66
N GLU A 477 -1.16 -0.64 9.15
CA GLU A 477 -0.30 -0.59 10.35
C GLU A 477 -0.94 0.28 11.44
N THR A 478 -2.25 0.49 11.40
CA THR A 478 -3.03 1.41 12.25
C THR A 478 -2.63 1.37 13.72
N TYR A 479 -2.55 0.17 14.31
CA TYR A 479 -2.32 -0.03 15.74
C TYR A 479 -0.86 -0.30 16.10
N VAL A 480 0.05 -0.02 15.15
CA VAL A 480 1.48 -0.20 15.30
C VAL A 480 2.12 1.17 15.50
N THR A 481 2.34 1.56 16.76
CA THR A 481 2.86 2.90 17.11
C THR A 481 4.25 2.85 17.76
N LEU A 482 4.93 4.01 17.74
CA LEU A 482 6.19 4.20 18.46
C LEU A 482 5.97 3.97 19.96
N GLY A 483 6.50 2.87 20.49
CA GLY A 483 6.35 2.50 21.89
C GLY A 483 6.00 1.04 22.14
N ASN A 484 5.87 0.19 21.10
CA ASN A 484 6.29 -1.23 21.06
C ASN A 484 5.85 -1.93 19.74
N LYS A 485 6.56 -2.00 18.62
CA LYS A 485 7.61 -1.22 17.93
C LYS A 485 7.81 -1.87 16.52
N LEU A 486 7.07 -1.42 15.51
CA LEU A 486 7.48 -1.49 14.10
C LEU A 486 7.52 -0.06 13.56
N TYR A 487 8.46 0.23 12.67
CA TYR A 487 8.73 1.58 12.23
C TYR A 487 8.55 1.70 10.72
N ASN A 488 8.96 0.69 9.97
CA ASN A 488 8.66 0.54 8.55
C ASN A 488 8.45 -0.93 8.23
N CYS A 489 8.17 -1.24 6.97
CA CYS A 489 7.94 -2.60 6.50
C CYS A 489 9.07 -3.58 6.90
N PHE A 490 10.32 -3.13 6.81
CA PHE A 490 11.50 -3.94 7.15
C PHE A 490 11.68 -4.23 8.64
N SER A 491 10.87 -3.63 9.52
CA SER A 491 10.80 -4.06 10.92
C SER A 491 10.29 -5.51 11.04
N CYS A 492 9.47 -5.94 10.08
CA CYS A 492 8.95 -7.29 9.94
C CYS A 492 9.67 -8.09 8.85
N HIS A 493 9.90 -7.44 7.71
CA HIS A 493 10.45 -8.04 6.51
C HIS A 493 11.98 -7.90 6.48
N ASN A 494 12.66 -8.66 7.35
CA ASN A 494 14.11 -8.61 7.50
C ASN A 494 14.72 -10.00 7.69
N ALA A 495 16.04 -10.08 7.55
CA ALA A 495 16.79 -11.33 7.69
C ALA A 495 17.00 -11.80 9.15
N GLY A 496 16.40 -11.15 10.15
CA GLY A 496 16.33 -11.58 11.57
C GLY A 496 17.63 -11.62 12.39
N LYS A 497 18.76 -11.97 11.78
CA LYS A 497 20.14 -12.00 12.32
C LYS A 497 21.16 -12.08 11.17
N ALA A 498 21.03 -11.30 10.10
CA ALA A 498 22.04 -11.37 9.03
C ALA A 498 23.42 -10.93 9.58
N THR A 499 24.37 -11.85 9.54
CA THR A 499 25.75 -11.63 10.01
C THR A 499 26.61 -10.89 9.00
N ASP A 500 26.11 -10.70 7.77
CA ASP A 500 26.78 -10.02 6.68
C ASP A 500 25.87 -8.92 6.10
N THR A 501 26.24 -7.66 6.32
CA THR A 501 25.56 -6.44 5.84
C THR A 501 25.63 -6.21 4.33
N ASN A 502 26.41 -7.03 3.63
CA ASN A 502 26.61 -6.94 2.19
C ASN A 502 25.90 -8.05 1.41
N ALA A 503 25.24 -8.98 2.11
CA ALA A 503 24.42 -10.00 1.46
C ALA A 503 23.25 -9.34 0.73
N LYS A 504 23.01 -9.73 -0.52
CA LYS A 504 21.84 -9.28 -1.30
C LYS A 504 20.60 -9.98 -0.81
N ALA A 505 19.51 -9.22 -0.76
CA ALA A 505 18.28 -9.73 -0.20
C ALA A 505 17.72 -10.93 -0.93
N THR A 506 17.11 -11.82 -0.15
CA THR A 506 16.49 -13.04 -0.64
C THR A 506 14.97 -12.93 -0.65
N VAL A 507 14.32 -13.95 -1.21
CA VAL A 507 12.85 -14.12 -1.17
C VAL A 507 12.28 -14.18 0.25
N GLY A 508 13.13 -14.34 1.28
CA GLY A 508 12.73 -14.34 2.68
C GLY A 508 12.12 -13.01 3.15
N VAL A 509 12.31 -11.91 2.41
CA VAL A 509 11.59 -10.65 2.67
C VAL A 509 10.08 -10.79 2.42
N SER A 510 9.62 -11.82 1.71
CA SER A 510 8.20 -12.09 1.47
C SER A 510 7.75 -13.32 2.26
N HIS A 511 6.90 -13.11 3.27
CA HIS A 511 6.37 -14.21 4.09
C HIS A 511 5.39 -15.12 3.35
N ILE A 512 4.86 -14.70 2.20
CA ILE A 512 4.00 -15.56 1.38
C ILE A 512 4.81 -16.49 0.47
N TYR A 513 6.05 -16.14 0.11
CA TYR A 513 6.82 -16.86 -0.91
C TYR A 513 6.95 -18.36 -0.61
N GLU A 514 7.40 -18.71 0.59
CA GLU A 514 7.69 -20.10 0.95
C GLU A 514 6.43 -20.98 1.06
N SER A 515 5.28 -20.36 1.29
CA SER A 515 4.00 -21.05 1.47
C SER A 515 3.19 -21.13 0.17
N ILE A 516 3.58 -20.42 -0.89
CA ILE A 516 2.93 -20.52 -2.19
C ILE A 516 3.00 -21.94 -2.71
N LYS A 517 1.85 -22.44 -3.16
CA LYS A 517 1.75 -23.65 -3.96
C LYS A 517 2.03 -23.29 -5.42
N PRO A 518 3.16 -23.75 -5.99
CA PRO A 518 3.54 -23.45 -7.36
C PRO A 518 2.52 -23.91 -8.40
N PHE A 519 2.54 -23.26 -9.57
CA PHE A 519 1.85 -23.75 -10.77
C PHE A 519 2.50 -25.06 -11.21
N THR A 520 1.82 -26.17 -10.92
CA THR A 520 2.31 -27.52 -11.21
C THR A 520 1.30 -28.38 -11.98
N ASP A 521 0.08 -27.88 -12.21
CA ASP A 521 -1.01 -28.64 -12.84
C ASP A 521 -1.16 -28.31 -14.34
N PRO A 522 -0.91 -29.28 -15.25
CA PRO A 522 -1.14 -29.12 -16.70
C PRO A 522 -2.59 -28.82 -17.11
N GLN A 523 -3.60 -29.07 -16.26
CA GLN A 523 -5.00 -28.69 -16.54
C GLN A 523 -5.22 -27.17 -16.51
N LEU A 524 -4.50 -26.45 -15.64
CA LEU A 524 -4.56 -24.99 -15.56
C LEU A 524 -4.08 -24.34 -16.87
N ASN A 525 -3.01 -24.87 -17.45
CA ASN A 525 -2.41 -24.36 -18.69
C ASN A 525 -3.38 -24.45 -19.88
N ARG A 526 -4.21 -25.49 -19.94
CA ARG A 526 -5.23 -25.67 -21.01
C ARG A 526 -6.40 -24.70 -20.89
N LEU A 527 -6.76 -24.28 -19.67
CA LEU A 527 -7.81 -23.27 -19.44
C LEU A 527 -7.33 -21.87 -19.84
N TRP A 528 -6.05 -21.56 -19.61
CA TRP A 528 -5.40 -20.36 -20.13
C TRP A 528 -5.48 -20.27 -21.66
N GLU A 529 -5.18 -21.36 -22.37
CA GLU A 529 -5.30 -21.44 -23.83
C GLU A 529 -6.75 -21.20 -24.31
N GLY A 530 -7.74 -21.73 -23.59
CA GLY A 530 -9.15 -21.59 -23.94
C GLY A 530 -9.75 -20.19 -23.72
N VAL A 531 -9.23 -19.42 -22.75
CA VAL A 531 -9.67 -18.02 -22.53
C VAL A 531 -8.97 -17.06 -23.49
N LEU A 532 -7.69 -17.27 -23.80
CA LEU A 532 -6.96 -16.44 -24.77
C LEU A 532 -7.40 -16.63 -26.23
N ALA A 533 -8.08 -17.75 -26.52
CA ALA A 533 -8.66 -18.03 -27.84
C ALA A 533 -10.03 -17.35 -28.07
N LYS A 534 -10.64 -16.78 -27.03
CA LYS A 534 -11.89 -16.02 -27.08
C LYS A 534 -11.61 -14.53 -27.02
#